data_AF-A0A369TJV8-F1
#
_entry.id   AF-A0A369TJV8-F1
#
_cell.length_a   1.000
_cell.length_b   1.000
_cell.length_c   1.000
_cell.angle_alpha   90.00
_cell.angle_beta   90.00
_cell.angle_gamma   90.00
#
_symmetry.space_group_name_H-M   'P 1'
#
loop_
_entity.id
_entity.type
_entity.pdbx_description
1 polymer ?
#
loop_
_entity_poly.entity_id
_entity_poly.type
_entity_poly.pdbx_seq_one_letter_code
_entity_poly.pdbx_strand_id
1 'polypeptide(L)'
;MAKTSKPRNLTELRASVAAVRLKGPATSQTDRARKLLLVYLDAADSHAVPFAELVKSLRSGLPALRIAGAELARQASDPAGPFAGIDCAAGCAFCCILSGTDGGTITAAEAEQLHAALAPQRGKNTGAAWHPQACAALDPATRQCRAYDARPLICRSYISTDVTACAEIAEGTPAAGAGVVGAQGLALAVHALIRAALEGVSQVPTYALARITAGAMHGEDAATTLRAARQPPRALDDERRRFGA
;
A
#
# COMPACT_ATOMS: atom_id res chain seq x y z
N MET A 1 -5.85 -13.49 -27.30
CA MET A 1 -5.38 -13.88 -25.94
C MET A 1 -6.35 -14.92 -25.40
N ALA A 2 -5.89 -16.12 -25.06
CA ALA A 2 -6.77 -17.14 -24.48
C ALA A 2 -7.34 -16.61 -23.15
N LYS A 3 -8.67 -16.66 -23.02
CA LYS A 3 -9.38 -16.23 -21.81
C LYS A 3 -9.02 -17.23 -20.71
N THR A 4 -8.15 -16.85 -19.77
CA THR A 4 -7.85 -17.70 -18.61
C THR A 4 -9.19 -18.03 -17.94
N SER A 5 -9.49 -19.32 -17.78
CA SER A 5 -10.73 -19.74 -17.13
C SER A 5 -10.76 -19.19 -15.71
N LYS A 6 -11.93 -18.73 -15.26
CA LYS A 6 -12.14 -18.22 -13.90
C LYS A 6 -11.77 -19.30 -12.89
N PRO A 7 -10.79 -19.08 -11.99
CA PRO A 7 -10.38 -20.12 -11.05
C PRO A 7 -11.50 -20.43 -10.05
N ARG A 8 -11.72 -21.72 -9.81
CA ARG A 8 -12.77 -22.26 -8.90
C ARG A 8 -12.21 -22.96 -7.67
N ASN A 9 -10.91 -23.22 -7.68
CA ASN A 9 -10.16 -23.88 -6.62
C ASN A 9 -8.72 -23.35 -6.59
N LEU A 10 -7.94 -23.82 -5.62
CA LEU A 10 -6.57 -23.36 -5.41
C LEU A 10 -5.64 -23.75 -6.57
N THR A 11 -5.77 -24.96 -7.12
CA THR A 11 -4.97 -25.42 -8.27
C THR A 11 -5.14 -24.51 -9.48
N GLU A 12 -6.38 -24.18 -9.84
CA GLU A 12 -6.68 -23.27 -10.94
C GLU A 12 -6.21 -21.84 -10.65
N LEU A 13 -6.32 -21.38 -9.40
CA LEU A 13 -5.83 -20.06 -9.01
C LEU A 13 -4.30 -19.97 -9.14
N ARG A 14 -3.57 -21.00 -8.72
CA ARG A 14 -2.10 -21.08 -8.89
C ARG A 14 -1.72 -21.03 -10.37
N ALA A 15 -2.42 -21.80 -11.21
CA ALA A 15 -2.20 -21.78 -12.65
C ALA A 15 -2.48 -20.38 -13.25
N SER A 16 -3.56 -19.72 -12.81
CA SER A 16 -3.89 -18.34 -13.20
C SER A 16 -2.79 -17.35 -12.79
N VAL A 17 -2.33 -17.39 -11.54
CA VAL A 17 -1.22 -16.57 -11.04
C VAL A 17 0.08 -16.86 -11.79
N ALA A 18 0.37 -18.11 -12.16
CA ALA A 18 1.57 -18.45 -12.93
C ALA A 18 1.52 -17.87 -14.36
N ALA A 19 0.35 -17.90 -15.00
CA ALA A 19 0.19 -17.53 -16.41
C ALA A 19 -0.11 -16.04 -16.66
N VAL A 20 -0.70 -15.33 -15.68
CA VAL A 20 -1.23 -13.99 -15.92
C VAL A 20 -0.14 -12.97 -16.23
N ARG A 21 -0.37 -12.14 -17.25
CA ARG A 21 0.52 -11.05 -17.64
C ARG A 21 -0.08 -9.72 -17.19
N LEU A 22 0.72 -8.93 -16.48
CA LEU A 22 0.35 -7.56 -16.15
C LEU A 22 0.57 -6.65 -17.37
N LYS A 23 -0.14 -5.52 -17.43
CA LYS A 23 0.06 -4.52 -18.48
C LYS A 23 1.43 -3.83 -18.32
N GLY A 24 2.09 -3.52 -19.43
CA GLY A 24 3.43 -2.91 -19.42
C GLY A 24 4.57 -3.94 -19.45
N PRO A 25 5.83 -3.49 -19.33
CA PRO A 25 6.99 -4.37 -19.41
C PRO A 25 7.03 -5.37 -18.26
N ALA A 26 7.58 -6.56 -18.53
CA ALA A 26 7.96 -7.50 -17.47
C ALA A 26 9.16 -6.94 -16.70
N THR A 27 9.13 -7.07 -15.37
CA THR A 27 10.16 -6.54 -14.48
C THR A 27 10.57 -7.62 -13.48
N SER A 28 11.83 -7.58 -13.05
CA SER A 28 12.35 -8.51 -12.03
C SER A 28 11.53 -8.47 -10.74
N GLN A 29 11.00 -7.30 -10.37
CA GLN A 29 10.11 -7.14 -9.24
C GLN A 29 8.77 -7.85 -9.44
N THR A 30 8.19 -7.80 -10.65
CA THR A 30 6.95 -8.54 -10.96
C THR A 30 7.18 -10.05 -10.89
N ASP A 31 8.32 -10.53 -11.38
CA ASP A 31 8.68 -11.96 -11.29
C ASP A 31 8.91 -12.41 -9.85
N ARG A 32 9.59 -11.56 -9.05
CA ARG A 32 9.75 -11.78 -7.61
C ARG A 32 8.39 -11.83 -6.89
N ALA A 33 7.50 -10.88 -7.18
CA ALA A 33 6.15 -10.84 -6.63
C ALA A 33 5.35 -12.11 -6.95
N ARG A 34 5.45 -12.60 -8.19
CA ARG A 34 4.79 -13.84 -8.62
C ARG A 34 5.30 -15.06 -7.85
N LYS A 35 6.61 -15.21 -7.73
CA LYS A 35 7.22 -16.32 -6.97
C LYS A 35 6.75 -16.31 -5.52
N LEU A 36 6.78 -15.15 -4.86
CA LEU A 36 6.36 -15.01 -3.46
C LEU A 36 4.85 -15.26 -3.29
N LEU A 37 4.02 -14.82 -4.24
CA LEU A 37 2.59 -15.10 -4.22
C LEU A 37 2.30 -16.60 -4.41
N LEU A 38 3.03 -17.30 -5.28
CA LEU A 38 2.89 -18.75 -5.43
C LEU A 38 3.28 -19.49 -4.14
N VAL A 39 4.36 -19.09 -3.48
CA VAL A 39 4.75 -19.63 -2.16
C VAL A 39 3.67 -19.37 -1.11
N TYR A 40 3.07 -18.18 -1.10
CA TYR A 40 1.94 -17.89 -0.20
C TYR A 40 0.75 -18.83 -0.46
N LEU A 41 0.45 -19.13 -1.73
CA LEU A 41 -0.61 -20.06 -2.11
C LEU A 41 -0.27 -21.51 -1.72
N ASP A 42 1.00 -21.93 -1.81
CA ASP A 42 1.46 -23.25 -1.32
C ASP A 42 1.26 -23.39 0.19
N ALA A 43 1.60 -22.34 0.95
CA ALA A 43 1.38 -22.31 2.40
C ALA A 43 -0.11 -22.38 2.73
N ALA A 44 -0.96 -21.65 2.00
CA ALA A 44 -2.41 -21.71 2.19
C ALA A 44 -2.98 -23.12 1.93
N ASP A 45 -2.48 -23.83 0.92
CA ASP A 45 -2.84 -25.23 0.63
C ASP A 45 -2.45 -26.15 1.78
N SER A 46 -1.20 -26.01 2.25
CA SER A 46 -0.63 -26.83 3.33
C SER A 46 -1.38 -26.65 4.66
N HIS A 47 -2.00 -25.49 4.86
CA HIS A 47 -2.86 -25.18 6.00
C HIS A 47 -4.35 -25.44 5.74
N ALA A 48 -4.70 -26.07 4.62
CA ALA A 48 -6.07 -26.39 4.22
C ALA A 48 -7.03 -25.18 4.25
N VAL A 49 -6.53 -23.98 3.89
CA VAL A 49 -7.35 -22.76 3.87
C VAL A 49 -8.46 -22.90 2.82
N PRO A 50 -9.74 -22.78 3.18
CA PRO A 50 -10.84 -22.90 2.23
C PRO A 50 -10.73 -21.87 1.09
N PHE A 51 -11.05 -22.27 -0.14
CA PHE A 51 -10.91 -21.40 -1.31
C PHE A 51 -11.66 -20.07 -1.17
N ALA A 52 -12.87 -20.09 -0.60
CA ALA A 52 -13.65 -18.88 -0.36
C ALA A 52 -12.96 -17.90 0.60
N GLU A 53 -12.34 -18.41 1.67
CA GLU A 53 -11.56 -17.60 2.62
C GLU A 53 -10.28 -17.07 1.99
N LEU A 54 -9.63 -17.88 1.17
CA LEU A 54 -8.46 -17.46 0.41
C LEU A 54 -8.81 -16.31 -0.55
N VAL A 55 -9.91 -16.43 -1.30
CA VAL A 55 -10.40 -15.33 -2.17
C VAL A 55 -10.71 -14.08 -1.35
N LYS A 56 -11.33 -14.21 -0.17
CA LYS A 56 -11.58 -13.08 0.75
C LYS A 56 -10.28 -12.41 1.19
N SER A 57 -9.27 -13.19 1.55
CA SER A 57 -7.94 -12.69 1.92
C SER A 57 -7.26 -11.97 0.75
N LEU A 58 -7.23 -12.60 -0.43
CA LEU A 58 -6.64 -12.04 -1.64
C LEU A 58 -7.29 -10.71 -2.03
N ARG A 59 -8.63 -10.62 -2.08
CA ARG A 59 -9.32 -9.36 -2.44
C ARG A 59 -9.05 -8.22 -1.46
N SER A 60 -8.73 -8.53 -0.19
CA SER A 60 -8.42 -7.51 0.81
C SER A 60 -7.02 -6.90 0.61
N GLY A 61 -6.14 -7.60 -0.11
CA GLY A 61 -4.72 -7.25 -0.25
C GLY A 61 -3.85 -7.75 0.91
N LEU A 62 -4.41 -8.46 1.90
CA LEU A 62 -3.66 -9.00 3.05
C LEU A 62 -2.41 -9.83 2.65
N PRO A 63 -2.43 -10.68 1.61
CA PRO A 63 -1.22 -11.37 1.16
C PRO A 63 -0.14 -10.40 0.67
N ALA A 64 -0.50 -9.32 -0.03
CA ALA A 64 0.44 -8.29 -0.46
C ALA A 64 1.11 -7.61 0.74
N LEU A 65 0.33 -7.29 1.78
CA LEU A 65 0.85 -6.70 3.02
C LEU A 65 1.79 -7.65 3.76
N ARG A 66 1.44 -8.93 3.87
CA ARG A 66 2.29 -9.93 4.54
C ARG A 66 3.60 -10.14 3.82
N ILE A 67 3.55 -10.34 2.51
CA ILE A 67 4.74 -10.57 1.67
C ILE A 67 5.67 -9.35 1.73
N ALA A 68 5.12 -8.15 1.50
CA ALA A 68 5.94 -6.95 1.45
C ALA A 68 6.35 -6.44 2.83
N GLY A 69 5.53 -6.67 3.86
CA GLY A 69 5.89 -6.39 5.26
C GLY A 69 7.06 -7.24 5.74
N ALA A 70 7.14 -8.51 5.34
CA ALA A 70 8.30 -9.35 5.61
C ALA A 70 9.57 -8.83 4.90
N GLU A 71 9.45 -8.38 3.65
CA GLU A 71 10.58 -7.75 2.94
C GLU A 71 11.02 -6.44 3.61
N LEU A 72 10.08 -5.61 4.03
CA LEU A 72 10.37 -4.37 4.76
C LEU A 72 11.09 -4.66 6.08
N ALA A 73 10.60 -5.64 6.86
CA ALA A 73 11.24 -6.05 8.10
C ALA A 73 12.67 -6.53 7.88
N ARG A 74 12.90 -7.34 6.83
CA ARG A 74 14.24 -7.78 6.43
C ARG A 74 15.15 -6.61 6.08
N GLN A 75 14.67 -5.65 5.29
CA GLN A 75 15.43 -4.45 4.92
C GLN A 75 15.75 -3.56 6.12
N ALA A 76 14.82 -3.43 7.06
CA ALA A 76 15.01 -2.65 8.29
C ALA A 76 15.99 -3.31 9.27
N SER A 77 16.10 -4.64 9.24
CA SER A 77 17.03 -5.39 10.10
C SER A 77 18.47 -5.45 9.57
N ASP A 78 18.69 -5.06 8.31
CA ASP A 78 20.01 -5.06 7.67
C ASP A 78 20.77 -3.78 8.06
N PRO A 79 21.88 -3.86 8.81
CA PRO A 79 22.65 -2.67 9.22
C PRO A 79 23.29 -1.92 8.06
N ALA A 80 23.48 -2.57 6.91
CA ALA A 80 23.94 -1.96 5.66
C ALA A 80 22.78 -1.71 4.68
N GLY A 81 21.54 -1.94 5.14
CA GLY A 81 20.33 -1.80 4.35
C GLY A 81 19.95 -0.34 4.09
N PRO A 82 18.84 -0.11 3.37
CA PRO A 82 18.41 1.24 2.98
C PRO A 82 18.01 2.14 4.16
N PHE A 83 17.80 1.56 5.35
CA PHE A 83 17.52 2.31 6.57
C PHE A 83 18.79 2.79 7.29
N ALA A 84 19.97 2.38 6.84
CA ALA A 84 21.23 2.88 7.37
C ALA A 84 21.44 4.35 6.97
N GLY A 85 21.69 5.21 7.96
CA GLY A 85 22.02 6.62 7.71
C GLY A 85 20.85 7.49 7.19
N ILE A 86 19.61 7.12 7.50
CA ILE A 86 18.44 7.97 7.19
C ILE A 86 18.31 9.13 8.20
N ASP A 87 17.82 10.26 7.72
CA ASP A 87 17.54 11.47 8.51
C ASP A 87 16.11 11.48 9.08
N CYS A 88 15.35 10.40 8.88
CA CYS A 88 14.01 10.27 9.42
C CYS A 88 14.02 10.22 10.95
N ALA A 89 13.39 11.19 11.58
CA ALA A 89 13.25 11.27 13.04
C ALA A 89 11.80 11.57 13.47
N ALA A 90 11.50 11.37 14.75
CA ALA A 90 10.21 11.75 15.32
C ALA A 90 9.96 13.26 15.11
N GLY A 91 8.76 13.62 14.64
CA GLY A 91 8.40 15.00 14.29
C GLY A 91 8.84 15.46 12.90
N CYS A 92 9.62 14.65 12.16
CA CYS A 92 9.80 14.83 10.73
C CYS A 92 8.55 14.32 9.99
N ALA A 93 7.80 15.22 9.36
CA ALA A 93 6.46 14.94 8.81
C ALA A 93 6.29 15.31 7.33
N PHE A 94 7.38 15.58 6.61
CA PHE A 94 7.29 15.94 5.19
C PHE A 94 6.72 14.81 4.32
N CYS A 95 6.95 13.54 4.69
CA CYS A 95 6.29 12.39 4.04
C CYS A 95 4.77 12.34 4.25
N CYS A 96 4.24 13.13 5.19
CA CYS A 96 2.80 13.31 5.41
C CYS A 96 2.22 14.41 4.52
N ILE A 97 3.03 15.17 3.78
CA ILE A 97 2.56 16.10 2.76
C ILE A 97 2.29 15.28 1.50
N LEU A 98 1.01 15.03 1.26
CA LEU A 98 0.56 14.02 0.31
C LEU A 98 0.66 14.58 -1.11
N SER A 99 1.48 13.94 -1.96
CA SER A 99 1.55 14.29 -3.37
C SER A 99 0.26 13.87 -4.10
N GLY A 100 -0.29 14.78 -4.91
CA GLY A 100 -1.53 14.55 -5.65
C GLY A 100 -2.79 14.46 -4.77
N THR A 101 -3.91 14.08 -5.38
CA THR A 101 -5.22 14.06 -4.69
C THR A 101 -5.44 12.81 -3.83
N ASP A 102 -4.78 11.71 -4.17
CA ASP A 102 -5.05 10.41 -3.55
C ASP A 102 -4.15 10.13 -2.35
N GLY A 103 -2.99 10.80 -2.28
CA GLY A 103 -1.96 10.59 -1.26
C GLY A 103 -1.32 9.20 -1.23
N GLY A 104 -1.61 8.36 -2.22
CA GLY A 104 -1.08 7.01 -2.35
C GLY A 104 -2.16 5.95 -2.50
N THR A 105 -1.78 4.85 -3.16
CA THR A 105 -2.63 3.68 -3.37
C THR A 105 -2.42 2.68 -2.23
N ILE A 106 -3.50 2.34 -1.52
CA ILE A 106 -3.49 1.34 -0.43
C ILE A 106 -4.51 0.22 -0.67
N THR A 107 -4.29 -0.92 -0.03
CA THR A 107 -5.17 -2.09 -0.05
C THR A 107 -6.42 -1.91 0.82
N ALA A 108 -7.40 -2.82 0.70
CA ALA A 108 -8.58 -2.78 1.57
C ALA A 108 -8.22 -3.02 3.03
N ALA A 109 -7.33 -3.98 3.29
CA ALA A 109 -6.86 -4.31 4.63
C ALA A 109 -6.16 -3.11 5.30
N GLU A 110 -5.32 -2.37 4.57
CA GLU A 110 -4.73 -1.12 5.08
C GLU A 110 -5.78 -0.04 5.33
N ALA A 111 -6.72 0.14 4.40
CA ALA A 111 -7.76 1.17 4.52
C ALA A 111 -8.66 0.94 5.74
N GLU A 112 -9.10 -0.31 5.95
CA GLU A 112 -9.90 -0.72 7.11
C GLU A 112 -9.12 -0.54 8.42
N GLN A 113 -7.86 -1.00 8.47
CA GLN A 113 -7.01 -0.86 9.66
C GLN A 113 -6.74 0.60 10.01
N LEU A 114 -6.44 1.43 9.01
CA LEU A 114 -6.13 2.84 9.20
C LEU A 114 -7.36 3.64 9.64
N HIS A 115 -8.52 3.38 9.04
CA HIS A 115 -9.78 4.02 9.45
C HIS A 115 -10.10 3.68 10.91
N ALA A 116 -10.04 2.41 11.28
CA ALA A 116 -10.29 1.95 12.64
C ALA A 116 -9.32 2.58 13.66
N ALA A 117 -8.04 2.68 13.32
CA ALA A 117 -7.03 3.29 14.17
C ALA A 117 -7.24 4.80 14.38
N LEU A 118 -7.84 5.49 13.40
CA LEU A 118 -8.12 6.93 13.47
C LEU A 118 -9.49 7.27 14.06
N ALA A 119 -10.42 6.32 14.14
CA ALA A 119 -11.75 6.55 14.70
C ALA A 119 -11.75 7.19 16.12
N PRO A 120 -10.83 6.83 17.05
CA PRO A 120 -10.72 7.50 18.36
C PRO A 120 -10.22 8.95 18.29
N GLN A 121 -9.70 9.40 17.15
CA GLN A 121 -9.11 10.72 16.95
C GLN A 121 -10.05 11.70 16.22
N ARG A 122 -11.28 11.27 15.94
CA ARG A 122 -12.29 12.08 15.23
C ARG A 122 -12.48 13.47 15.85
N GLY A 123 -12.69 14.47 15.00
CA GLY A 123 -12.93 15.86 15.39
C GLY A 123 -11.71 16.63 15.90
N LYS A 124 -10.53 16.00 16.02
CA LYS A 124 -9.28 16.70 16.33
C LYS A 124 -8.75 17.45 15.11
N ASN A 125 -7.97 18.50 15.37
CA ASN A 125 -7.23 19.22 14.32
C ASN A 125 -6.33 18.26 13.54
N THR A 126 -6.37 18.43 12.22
CA THR A 126 -5.67 17.60 11.24
C THR A 126 -4.41 18.30 10.74
N GLY A 127 -3.60 17.59 9.95
CA GLY A 127 -2.40 18.13 9.32
C GLY A 127 -2.64 19.41 8.50
N ALA A 128 -3.86 19.64 8.00
CA ALA A 128 -4.22 20.83 7.24
C ALA A 128 -3.96 22.15 8.00
N ALA A 129 -3.95 22.13 9.33
CA ALA A 129 -3.61 23.30 10.15
C ALA A 129 -2.11 23.64 10.13
N TRP A 130 -1.26 22.70 9.70
CA TRP A 130 0.18 22.92 9.51
C TRP A 130 0.53 23.13 8.03
N HIS A 131 -0.01 22.30 7.13
CA HIS A 131 0.21 22.41 5.68
C HIS A 131 -1.04 21.96 4.92
N PRO A 132 -1.50 22.68 3.87
CA PRO A 132 -2.78 22.41 3.21
C PRO A 132 -2.90 21.01 2.60
N GLN A 133 -1.78 20.39 2.22
CA GLN A 133 -1.73 19.03 1.66
C GLN A 133 -1.33 17.96 2.70
N ALA A 134 -1.19 18.31 3.98
CA ALA A 134 -0.81 17.33 4.98
C ALA A 134 -1.95 16.32 5.26
N CYS A 135 -1.54 15.07 5.45
CA CYS A 135 -2.40 13.95 5.78
C CYS A 135 -3.27 14.25 7.01
N ALA A 136 -4.55 13.88 6.95
CA ALA A 136 -5.48 14.19 8.02
C ALA A 136 -5.12 13.49 9.35
N ALA A 137 -4.38 12.38 9.28
CA ALA A 137 -3.89 11.64 10.44
C ALA A 137 -2.76 12.34 11.21
N LEU A 138 -2.17 13.40 10.65
CA LEU A 138 -1.06 14.11 11.27
C LEU A 138 -1.57 15.04 12.38
N ASP A 139 -0.93 15.00 13.53
CA ASP A 139 -1.09 16.02 14.56
C ASP A 139 -0.30 17.28 14.15
N PRO A 140 -0.97 18.42 13.88
CA PRO A 140 -0.28 19.62 13.41
C PRO A 140 0.64 20.25 14.48
N ALA A 141 0.37 20.04 15.78
CA ALA A 141 1.17 20.63 16.85
C ALA A 141 2.49 19.87 17.06
N THR A 142 2.42 18.54 17.03
CA THR A 142 3.57 17.68 17.33
C THR A 142 4.24 17.12 16.09
N ARG A 143 3.61 17.25 14.92
CA ARG A 143 4.03 16.64 13.64
C ARG A 143 4.18 15.12 13.76
N GLN A 144 3.36 14.47 14.59
CA GLN A 144 3.34 13.03 14.76
C GLN A 144 2.07 12.41 14.14
N CYS A 145 2.21 11.22 13.56
CA CYS A 145 1.07 10.47 13.02
C CYS A 145 0.25 9.88 14.18
N ARG A 146 -1.04 10.19 14.24
CA ARG A 146 -1.96 9.67 15.28
C ARG A 146 -2.30 8.18 15.13
N ALA A 147 -1.91 7.57 14.01
CA ALA A 147 -2.10 6.16 13.70
C ALA A 147 -0.77 5.50 13.28
N TYR A 148 0.31 5.82 14.00
CA TYR A 148 1.69 5.44 13.64
C TYR A 148 1.86 3.93 13.40
N ASP A 149 1.25 3.10 14.25
CA ASP A 149 1.31 1.63 14.17
C ASP A 149 0.39 1.03 13.11
N ALA A 150 -0.58 1.81 12.61
CA ALA A 150 -1.48 1.43 11.53
C ALA A 150 -1.10 2.09 10.19
N ARG A 151 0.09 2.70 10.11
CA ARG A 151 0.59 3.32 8.87
C ARG A 151 0.57 2.29 7.72
N PRO A 152 0.00 2.66 6.56
CA PRO A 152 0.11 1.86 5.34
C PRO A 152 1.56 1.64 4.94
N LEU A 153 1.79 0.63 4.12
CA LEU A 153 3.11 0.22 3.67
C LEU A 153 3.84 1.34 2.92
N ILE A 154 3.11 2.14 2.11
CA ILE A 154 3.69 3.30 1.43
C ILE A 154 4.32 4.29 2.42
N CYS A 155 3.66 4.53 3.56
CA CYS A 155 4.15 5.44 4.60
C CYS A 155 5.34 4.85 5.38
N ARG A 156 5.44 3.52 5.48
CA ARG A 156 6.57 2.84 6.13
C ARG A 156 7.77 2.67 5.20
N SER A 157 7.52 2.68 3.90
CA SER A 157 8.55 2.47 2.88
C SER A 157 9.20 3.78 2.45
N TYR A 158 8.57 4.93 2.73
CA TYR A 158 9.18 6.23 2.46
C TYR A 158 10.28 6.53 3.47
N ILE A 159 11.46 6.84 2.96
CA ILE A 159 12.65 7.22 3.75
C ILE A 159 13.34 8.41 3.09
N SER A 160 14.19 9.10 3.85
CA SER A 160 15.08 10.11 3.30
C SER A 160 16.42 10.12 4.02
N THR A 161 17.48 10.40 3.29
CA THR A 161 18.82 10.71 3.82
C THR A 161 19.07 12.20 3.94
N ASP A 162 18.07 13.03 3.61
CA ASP A 162 18.16 14.49 3.68
C ASP A 162 16.78 15.09 4.02
N VAL A 163 16.68 15.72 5.19
CA VAL A 163 15.45 16.38 5.64
C VAL A 163 15.18 17.67 4.85
N THR A 164 16.21 18.36 4.38
CA THR A 164 16.09 19.59 3.59
C THR A 164 15.48 19.27 2.23
N ALA A 165 15.95 18.20 1.59
CA ALA A 165 15.35 17.70 0.35
C ALA A 165 13.86 17.36 0.53
N CYS A 166 13.48 16.78 1.68
CA CYS A 166 12.07 16.51 1.97
C CYS A 166 11.23 17.79 2.11
N ALA A 167 11.80 18.84 2.71
CA ALA A 167 11.13 20.13 2.81
C ALA A 167 10.93 20.78 1.44
N GLU A 168 11.95 20.74 0.57
CA GLU A 168 11.86 21.23 -0.80
C GLU A 168 10.79 20.48 -1.61
N ILE A 169 10.77 19.15 -1.51
CA ILE A 169 9.77 18.30 -2.18
C ILE A 169 8.36 18.62 -1.69
N ALA A 170 8.20 18.87 -0.39
CA ALA A 170 6.92 19.25 0.21
C ALA A 170 6.37 20.57 -0.35
N GLU A 171 7.26 21.52 -0.68
CA GLU A 171 6.91 22.79 -1.33
C GLU A 171 6.79 22.67 -2.87
N GLY A 172 6.97 21.46 -3.42
CA GLY A 172 6.83 21.16 -4.84
C GLY A 172 8.12 21.30 -5.65
N THR A 173 9.28 21.48 -5.01
CA THR A 173 10.59 21.51 -5.65
C THR A 173 11.21 20.10 -5.68
N PRO A 174 11.48 19.52 -6.86
CA PRO A 174 12.17 18.23 -6.93
C PRO A 174 13.57 18.31 -6.31
N ALA A 175 13.86 17.42 -5.36
CA ALA A 175 15.16 17.29 -4.71
C ALA A 175 15.60 15.83 -4.63
N ALA A 176 16.91 15.60 -4.50
CA ALA A 176 17.47 14.26 -4.28
C ALA A 176 17.58 13.97 -2.78
N GLY A 177 17.38 12.73 -2.37
CA GLY A 177 17.56 12.30 -0.96
C GLY A 177 16.35 11.59 -0.39
N ALA A 178 15.15 11.86 -0.91
CA ALA A 178 13.94 11.12 -0.57
C ALA A 178 13.71 9.93 -1.50
N GLY A 179 13.20 8.83 -0.97
CA GLY A 179 12.93 7.62 -1.74
C GLY A 179 11.92 6.70 -1.07
N VAL A 180 11.50 5.67 -1.82
CA VAL A 180 10.62 4.62 -1.31
C VAL A 180 11.34 3.29 -1.46
N VAL A 181 11.56 2.58 -0.35
CA VAL A 181 12.20 1.26 -0.38
C VAL A 181 11.32 0.24 -1.10
N GLY A 182 11.95 -0.79 -1.67
CA GLY A 182 11.32 -1.70 -2.63
C GLY A 182 10.09 -2.48 -2.14
N ALA A 183 9.80 -2.48 -0.83
CA ALA A 183 8.64 -3.15 -0.25
C ALA A 183 7.31 -2.63 -0.84
N GLN A 184 7.14 -1.32 -1.03
CA GLN A 184 5.89 -0.77 -1.59
C GLN A 184 5.65 -1.26 -3.03
N GLY A 185 6.67 -1.20 -3.89
CA GLY A 185 6.54 -1.69 -5.26
C GLY A 185 6.25 -3.20 -5.30
N LEU A 186 6.84 -3.98 -4.37
CA LEU A 186 6.54 -5.41 -4.23
C LEU A 186 5.07 -5.64 -3.87
N ALA A 187 4.52 -4.89 -2.90
CA ALA A 187 3.10 -5.01 -2.54
C ALA A 187 2.17 -4.69 -3.71
N LEU A 188 2.46 -3.61 -4.46
CA LEU A 188 1.67 -3.22 -5.62
C LEU A 188 1.73 -4.29 -6.73
N ALA A 189 2.90 -4.88 -6.97
CA ALA A 189 3.06 -5.96 -7.93
C ALA A 189 2.29 -7.23 -7.51
N VAL A 190 2.36 -7.63 -6.23
CA VAL A 190 1.57 -8.75 -5.70
C VAL A 190 0.07 -8.46 -5.84
N HIS A 191 -0.39 -7.27 -5.44
CA HIS A 191 -1.80 -6.89 -5.52
C HIS A 191 -2.32 -6.84 -6.97
N ALA A 192 -1.48 -6.41 -7.91
CA ALA A 192 -1.81 -6.40 -9.33
C ALA A 192 -1.94 -7.83 -9.90
N LEU A 193 -1.04 -8.74 -9.51
CA LEU A 193 -1.14 -10.17 -9.88
C LEU A 193 -2.41 -10.80 -9.32
N ILE A 194 -2.76 -10.50 -8.07
CA ILE A 194 -4.01 -10.97 -7.44
C ILE A 194 -5.22 -10.46 -8.21
N ARG A 195 -5.27 -9.15 -8.51
CA ARG A 195 -6.36 -8.54 -9.27
C ARG A 195 -6.54 -9.21 -10.63
N ALA A 196 -5.45 -9.44 -11.35
CA ALA A 196 -5.50 -10.04 -12.67
C ALA A 196 -5.87 -11.54 -12.60
N ALA A 197 -5.36 -12.28 -11.62
CA ALA A 197 -5.67 -13.71 -11.45
C ALA A 197 -7.12 -13.98 -11.01
N LEU A 198 -7.75 -13.03 -10.30
CA LEU A 198 -9.14 -13.09 -9.83
C LEU A 198 -10.15 -12.41 -10.76
N GLU A 199 -9.74 -12.03 -11.98
CA GLU A 199 -10.64 -11.41 -12.95
C GLU A 199 -11.89 -12.28 -13.20
N GLY A 200 -13.06 -11.67 -13.03
CA GLY A 200 -14.35 -12.36 -13.18
C GLY A 200 -14.74 -13.30 -12.02
N VAL A 201 -13.93 -13.41 -10.96
CA VAL A 201 -14.20 -14.12 -9.70
C VAL A 201 -14.52 -13.14 -8.58
N SER A 202 -13.64 -12.16 -8.31
CA SER A 202 -13.86 -11.13 -7.30
C SER A 202 -13.24 -9.80 -7.73
N GLN A 203 -13.84 -8.71 -7.27
CA GLN A 203 -13.23 -7.39 -7.36
C GLN A 203 -12.12 -7.25 -6.32
N VAL A 204 -10.98 -6.69 -6.74
CA VAL A 204 -9.80 -6.46 -5.89
C VAL A 204 -9.52 -4.95 -5.85
N PRO A 205 -10.21 -4.19 -4.97
CA PRO A 205 -10.16 -2.74 -4.96
C PRO A 205 -8.82 -2.19 -4.44
N THR A 206 -8.60 -0.91 -4.70
CA THR A 206 -7.59 -0.07 -4.05
C THR A 206 -8.25 1.22 -3.59
N TYR A 207 -7.63 1.89 -2.62
CA TYR A 207 -8.20 3.06 -1.97
C TYR A 207 -7.18 4.19 -1.89
N ALA A 208 -7.68 5.42 -1.95
CA ALA A 208 -6.92 6.65 -1.78
C ALA A 208 -6.65 6.90 -0.28
N LEU A 209 -5.39 6.93 0.11
CA LEU A 209 -4.95 7.19 1.48
C LEU A 209 -5.53 8.49 2.05
N ALA A 210 -5.48 9.57 1.26
CA ALA A 210 -5.96 10.89 1.67
C ALA A 210 -7.44 10.84 2.08
N ARG A 211 -8.28 10.15 1.30
CA ARG A 211 -9.72 10.06 1.56
C ARG A 211 -10.06 9.19 2.77
N ILE A 212 -9.30 8.12 3.00
CA ILE A 212 -9.46 7.25 4.18
C ILE A 212 -9.19 8.03 5.46
N THR A 213 -8.05 8.73 5.52
CA THR A 213 -7.66 9.51 6.70
C THR A 213 -8.61 10.67 6.95
N ALA A 214 -9.01 11.41 5.91
CA ALA A 214 -9.98 12.49 6.03
C ALA A 214 -11.34 12.00 6.55
N GLY A 215 -11.87 10.90 5.97
CA GLY A 215 -13.16 10.35 6.39
C GLY A 215 -13.17 9.92 7.86
N ALA A 216 -12.13 9.20 8.30
CA ALA A 216 -12.02 8.79 9.68
C ALA A 216 -11.94 9.98 10.65
N MET A 217 -11.14 11.01 10.31
CA MET A 217 -10.98 12.21 11.14
C MET A 217 -12.25 13.06 11.20
N HIS A 218 -13.06 13.07 10.14
CA HIS A 218 -14.37 13.72 10.13
C HIS A 218 -15.49 12.89 10.79
N GLY A 219 -15.18 11.68 11.28
CA GLY A 219 -16.14 10.83 11.97
C GLY A 219 -17.10 10.09 11.04
N GLU A 220 -16.79 9.96 9.76
CA GLU A 220 -17.55 9.13 8.83
C GLU A 220 -17.41 7.64 9.20
N ASP A 221 -18.47 6.86 9.00
CA ASP A 221 -18.40 5.42 9.15
C ASP A 221 -17.49 4.76 8.09
N ALA A 222 -16.89 3.62 8.44
CA ALA A 222 -15.92 2.94 7.58
C ALA A 222 -16.48 2.58 6.21
N ALA A 223 -17.75 2.17 6.12
CA ALA A 223 -18.35 1.77 4.85
C ALA A 223 -18.52 2.97 3.91
N THR A 224 -18.94 4.11 4.43
CA THR A 224 -19.03 5.37 3.68
C THR A 224 -17.66 5.84 3.22
N THR A 225 -16.67 5.87 4.12
CA THR A 225 -15.31 6.28 3.78
C THR A 225 -14.66 5.37 2.73
N LEU A 226 -14.77 4.04 2.87
CA LEU A 226 -14.24 3.08 1.89
C LEU A 226 -14.90 3.24 0.52
N ARG A 227 -16.23 3.42 0.46
CA ARG A 227 -16.91 3.67 -0.83
C ARG A 227 -16.38 4.92 -1.52
N ALA A 228 -16.23 6.02 -0.77
CA ALA A 228 -15.76 7.29 -1.31
C ALA A 228 -14.26 7.28 -1.68
N ALA A 229 -13.45 6.48 -0.98
CA ALA A 229 -12.01 6.38 -1.21
C ALA A 229 -11.64 5.42 -2.34
N ARG A 230 -12.59 4.68 -2.92
CA ARG A 230 -12.30 3.67 -3.94
C ARG A 230 -11.71 4.32 -5.19
N GLN A 231 -10.53 3.85 -5.57
CA GLN A 231 -9.83 4.36 -6.75
C GLN A 231 -10.33 3.73 -8.06
N PRO A 232 -10.17 4.42 -9.20
CA PRO A 232 -10.44 3.85 -10.51
C PRO A 232 -9.50 2.67 -10.79
N PRO A 233 -9.90 1.69 -11.63
CA PRO A 233 -9.09 0.48 -11.89
C PRO A 233 -7.64 0.76 -12.31
N ARG A 234 -7.40 1.83 -13.08
CA ARG A 234 -6.06 2.20 -13.57
C ARG A 234 -5.07 2.59 -12.46
N ALA A 235 -5.55 3.06 -11.30
CA ALA A 235 -4.67 3.61 -10.26
C ALA A 235 -3.60 2.62 -9.79
N LEU A 236 -3.96 1.34 -9.62
CA LEU A 236 -3.00 0.30 -9.23
C LEU A 236 -1.91 0.08 -10.29
N ASP A 237 -2.30 0.05 -11.58
CA ASP A 237 -1.35 -0.19 -12.68
C ASP A 237 -0.42 1.02 -12.88
N ASP A 238 -0.95 2.23 -12.72
CA ASP A 238 -0.19 3.48 -12.79
C ASP A 238 0.82 3.54 -11.64
N GLU A 239 0.37 3.28 -10.41
CA GLU A 239 1.22 3.31 -9.23
C GLU A 239 2.28 2.19 -9.24
N ARG A 240 1.90 0.97 -9.64
CA ARG A 240 2.86 -0.14 -9.80
C ARG A 240 3.94 0.22 -10.81
N ARG A 241 3.61 0.86 -11.94
CA ARG A 241 4.61 1.27 -12.93
C ARG A 241 5.52 2.37 -12.41
N ARG A 242 4.99 3.30 -11.61
CA ARG A 242 5.78 4.34 -10.94
C ARG A 242 6.85 3.76 -10.00
N PHE A 243 6.53 2.67 -9.30
CA PHE A 243 7.46 2.01 -8.36
C PHE A 243 8.20 0.79 -8.91
N GLY A 244 7.89 0.37 -10.14
CA GLY A 244 8.36 -0.87 -10.73
C GLY A 244 9.35 -0.69 -11.88
N ALA A 245 9.87 0.53 -12.07
CA ALA A 245 11.04 0.78 -12.91
C ALA A 245 12.27 0.08 -12.32
#